data_AF-A0A535CFB3-F1
#
_entry.id   AF-A0A535CFB3-F1
#
_cell.length_a   1.000
_cell.length_b   1.000
_cell.length_c   1.000
_cell.angle_alpha   90.00
_cell.angle_beta   90.00
_cell.angle_gamma   90.00
#
_symmetry.space_group_name_H-M   'P 1'
#
loop_
_entity.id
_entity.type
_entity.pdbx_description
1 polymer ?
#
loop_
_entity_poly.entity_id
_entity_poly.type
_entity_poly.pdbx_seq_one_letter_code
_entity_poly.pdbx_strand_id
1 'polypeptide(L)' 'MDRAWVETEAAMPLEWHLDSLRCASTGLVPEQRSDRWLAVAVGPAGQKVEAEGDEPVAALGALARLLVPIRGRMSG' A
#
# COMPACT_ATOMS: atom_id res chain seq x y z
N MET A 1 -0.94 12.36 8.52
CA MET A 1 -0.52 11.16 7.76
C MET A 1 -0.62 9.92 8.63
N ASP A 2 -0.13 10.01 9.86
CA ASP A 2 -0.07 8.92 10.86
C ASP A 2 -1.39 8.19 11.06
N ARG A 3 -2.51 8.92 11.11
CA ARG A 3 -3.84 8.30 11.27
C ARG A 3 -4.22 7.38 10.11
N ALA A 4 -4.01 7.83 8.87
CA ALA A 4 -4.37 7.03 7.68
C ALA A 4 -3.48 5.78 7.55
N TRP A 5 -2.21 5.88 7.96
CA TRP A 5 -1.32 4.72 8.04
C TRP A 5 -1.85 3.69 9.04
N VAL A 6 -2.10 4.11 10.28
CA VAL A 6 -2.58 3.24 11.36
C VAL A 6 -3.92 2.60 11.02
N GLU A 7 -4.87 3.37 10.49
CA GLU A 7 -6.17 2.85 10.06
C GLU A 7 -6.03 1.83 8.92
N THR A 8 -5.09 2.06 7.99
CA THR A 8 -4.82 1.15 6.88
C THR A 8 -4.18 -0.15 7.38
N GLU A 9 -3.17 -0.08 8.26
CA GLU A 9 -2.56 -1.26 8.90
C GLU A 9 -3.58 -2.07 9.69
N ALA A 10 -4.41 -1.42 10.51
CA ALA A 10 -5.42 -2.09 11.32
C ALA A 10 -6.49 -2.80 10.48
N ALA A 11 -6.70 -2.38 9.23
CA ALA A 11 -7.66 -2.98 8.31
C ALA A 11 -7.09 -4.19 7.53
N MET A 12 -5.78 -4.42 7.57
CA MET A 12 -5.10 -5.45 6.78
C MET A 12 -5.45 -6.88 7.21
N PRO A 13 -5.27 -7.88 6.32
CA PRO A 13 -5.31 -9.28 6.71
C PRO A 13 -4.25 -9.62 7.77
N LEU A 14 -4.44 -10.72 8.48
CA LEU A 14 -3.50 -11.17 9.51
C LEU A 14 -2.07 -11.32 8.96
N GLU A 15 -1.08 -10.87 9.73
CA GLU A 15 0.36 -10.88 9.39
C GLU A 15 0.76 -10.03 8.17
N TRP A 16 -0.16 -9.27 7.59
CA TRP A 16 0.18 -8.21 6.65
C TRP A 16 0.50 -6.93 7.40
N HIS A 17 1.45 -6.16 6.89
CA HIS A 17 1.82 -4.85 7.41
C HIS A 17 2.19 -3.90 6.27
N LEU A 18 2.09 -2.59 6.53
CA LEU A 18 2.63 -1.59 5.62
C LEU A 18 4.15 -1.60 5.72
N ASP A 19 4.81 -1.65 4.56
CA ASP A 19 6.26 -1.55 4.45
C ASP A 19 6.67 -0.11 4.17
N SER A 20 6.04 0.54 3.19
CA SER A 20 6.42 1.88 2.78
C SER A 20 5.31 2.64 2.07
N LEU A 21 5.42 3.97 2.13
CA LEU A 21 4.63 4.92 1.37
C LEU A 21 5.58 5.99 0.82
N ARG A 22 5.78 6.01 -0.48
CA ARG A 22 6.80 6.83 -1.16
C ARG A 22 6.27 7.43 -2.45
N CYS A 23 6.92 8.46 -2.97
CA CYS A 23 6.65 8.91 -4.34
C CYS A 23 6.96 7.76 -5.32
N ALA A 24 6.09 7.57 -6.31
CA ALA A 24 6.22 6.56 -7.34
C ALA A 24 7.28 6.91 -8.41
N SER A 25 8.06 7.98 -8.20
CA SER A 25 9.14 8.39 -9.09
C SER A 25 10.17 7.27 -9.19
N THR A 26 10.51 6.86 -10.40
CA THR A 26 11.46 5.76 -10.66
C THR A 26 12.90 6.26 -10.87
N GLY A 27 13.11 7.57 -10.89
CA GLY A 27 14.41 8.19 -11.02
C GLY A 27 14.38 9.70 -10.81
N LEU A 28 15.52 10.35 -11.08
CA LEU A 28 15.76 11.77 -10.79
C LEU A 28 15.60 12.68 -12.01
N VAL A 29 15.51 12.13 -13.23
CA VAL A 29 15.28 12.93 -14.44
C VAL A 29 13.80 13.31 -14.54
N PRO A 30 13.46 14.48 -15.12
CA PRO A 30 12.08 14.97 -15.19
C PRO A 30 11.09 13.96 -15.76
N GLU A 31 11.50 13.17 -16.75
CA GLU A 31 10.67 12.17 -17.44
C GLU A 31 10.37 10.94 -16.56
N GLN A 32 11.14 10.72 -15.49
CA GLN A 32 10.96 9.64 -14.52
C GLN A 32 10.30 10.12 -13.21
N ARG A 33 10.03 11.43 -13.12
CA ARG A 33 9.34 12.01 -11.98
C ARG A 33 7.85 11.71 -12.09
N SER A 34 7.30 11.26 -10.98
CA SER A 34 5.88 11.03 -10.80
C SER A 34 5.42 11.77 -9.56
N ASP A 35 4.34 12.54 -9.70
CA ASP A 35 3.65 13.16 -8.57
C ASP A 35 2.74 12.15 -7.84
N ARG A 36 2.65 10.92 -8.34
CA ARG A 36 1.88 9.85 -7.71
C ARG A 36 2.64 9.24 -6.53
N TRP A 37 1.88 8.64 -5.64
CA TRP A 37 2.33 7.94 -4.44
C TRP A 37 2.15 6.45 -4.62
N LEU A 38 3.07 5.67 -4.07
CA LEU A 38 3.09 4.21 -4.06
C LEU A 38 3.08 3.72 -2.61
N ALA A 39 2.03 2.99 -2.25
CA ALA A 39 1.90 2.28 -0.99
C ALA A 39 2.27 0.81 -1.18
N VAL A 40 3.04 0.23 -0.26
CA VAL A 40 3.49 -1.16 -0.31
C VAL A 40 3.13 -1.87 0.99
N ALA A 41 2.53 -3.06 0.88
CA ALA A 41 2.33 -3.99 1.99
C ALA A 41 3.08 -5.30 1.74
N VAL A 42 3.53 -5.91 2.84
CA VAL A 42 4.21 -7.20 2.85
C VAL A 42 3.39 -8.21 3.66
N GLY A 43 3.20 -9.40 3.09
CA GLY A 43 2.52 -10.52 3.72
C GLY A 43 3.47 -11.52 4.40
N PRO A 44 2.92 -12.51 5.12
CA PRO A 44 3.68 -13.44 5.97
C PRO A 44 4.74 -14.28 5.27
N ALA A 45 4.60 -14.55 3.96
CA ALA A 45 5.60 -15.29 3.19
C ALA A 45 6.42 -14.37 2.27
N GLY A 46 6.49 -13.07 2.58
CA GLY A 46 7.20 -12.07 1.79
C GLY A 46 6.48 -11.63 0.51
N GLN A 47 5.18 -11.95 0.38
CA GLN A 47 4.38 -11.44 -0.74
C GLN A 47 4.33 -9.92 -0.67
N LYS A 48 4.40 -9.26 -1.82
CA LYS A 48 4.26 -7.81 -1.91
C LYS A 48 3.00 -7.45 -2.68
N VAL A 49 2.24 -6.52 -2.14
CA VAL A 49 1.13 -5.86 -2.84
C VAL A 49 1.42 -4.37 -2.85
N GLU A 50 1.29 -3.77 -4.02
CA GLU A 50 1.57 -2.36 -4.23
C GLU A 50 0.34 -1.69 -4.84
N ALA A 51 0.09 -0.44 -4.47
CA ALA A 51 -0.96 0.36 -5.06
C ALA A 51 -0.55 1.83 -5.17
N GLU A 52 -0.93 2.45 -6.28
CA GLU A 52 -0.67 3.87 -6.54
C GLU A 52 -1.89 4.75 -6.28
N GLY A 53 -1.64 6.02 -5.97
CA GLY A 53 -2.66 7.06 -5.87
C GLY A 53 -2.05 8.44 -6.12
N ASP A 54 -2.87 9.42 -6.46
CA ASP A 54 -2.39 10.78 -6.74
C ASP A 54 -2.01 11.53 -5.45
N GLU A 55 -2.46 11.01 -4.31
CA GLU A 55 -2.13 11.48 -2.96
C GLU A 55 -1.75 10.29 -2.07
N PRO A 56 -1.00 10.50 -0.97
CA PRO A 56 -0.57 9.40 -0.10
C PRO A 56 -1.76 8.60 0.47
N VAL A 57 -2.84 9.29 0.86
CA VAL A 57 -4.04 8.65 1.41
C VAL A 57 -4.78 7.85 0.34
N ALA A 58 -4.80 8.33 -0.91
CA ALA A 58 -5.39 7.62 -2.02
C ALA A 58 -4.65 6.31 -2.32
N ALA A 59 -3.31 6.33 -2.27
CA ALA A 59 -2.48 5.13 -2.45
C ALA A 59 -2.74 4.08 -1.34
N LEU A 60 -2.81 4.51 -0.08
CA LEU A 60 -3.16 3.64 1.06
C LEU A 60 -4.57 3.04 0.91
N GLY A 61 -5.56 3.85 0.52
CA GLY A 61 -6.92 3.39 0.29
C GLY A 61 -7.02 2.40 -0.88
N ALA A 62 -6.26 2.61 -1.95
CA ALA A 62 -6.17 1.66 -3.06
C ALA A 62 -5.55 0.33 -2.61
N LEU A 63 -4.47 0.39 -1.82
CA LEU A 63 -3.80 -0.80 -1.26
C LEU A 63 -4.74 -1.62 -0.38
N ALA A 64 -5.45 -0.96 0.55
CA ALA A 64 -6.42 -1.61 1.41
C ALA A 64 -7.47 -2.39 0.60
N ARG A 65 -8.00 -1.81 -0.48
CA ARG A 65 -8.98 -2.48 -1.35
C ARG A 65 -8.42 -3.72 -2.04
N LEU A 66 -7.14 -3.71 -2.43
CA LEU A 66 -6.49 -4.89 -3.03
C LEU A 66 -6.27 -6.02 -2.01
N LEU A 67 -6.13 -5.70 -0.72
CA LEU A 67 -5.92 -6.67 0.34
C LEU A 67 -7.24 -7.24 0.91
N VAL A 68 -8.38 -6.56 0.73
CA VAL A 68 -9.71 -7.03 1.20
C VAL A 68 -10.03 -8.48 0.75
N PRO A 69 -9.81 -8.88 -0.52
CA PRO A 69 -10.07 -10.26 -0.95
C PRO A 69 -9.18 -11.31 -0.27
N ILE A 70 -7.96 -10.94 0.14
CA ILE A 70 -7.01 -11.84 0.81
C ILE A 70 -7.51 -12.17 2.22
N ARG A 71 -8.06 -11.18 2.91
CA ARG A 71 -8.67 -11.34 4.24
C ARG A 71 -9.80 -12.39 4.24
N GLY A 72 -10.61 -12.44 3.18
CA GLY A 72 -11.72 -13.39 3.06
C GLY A 72 -11.32 -14.85 2.78
N ARG A 73 -10.11 -15.08 2.26
CA ARG A 73 -9.63 -16.44 1.91
C ARG A 73 -8.99 -17.21 3.07
N MET A 74 -8.59 -16.54 4.15
CA MET A 74 -7.95 -17.17 5.30
C MET A 74 -8.93 -17.72 6.34
N SER A 75 -10.24 -17.56 6.14
CA SER A 75 -11.29 -18.04 7.06
C SER A 75 -11.92 -19.38 6.64
N GLY A 76 -11.27 -20.14 5.75
CA GLY A 76 -11.74 -21.44 5.25
C GLY A 76 -10.88 -22.60 5.72
#